data_AF-A0A3L8RPC2-F1
#
_entry.id   AF-A0A3L8RPC2-F1
#
_cell.length_a   1.000
_cell.length_b   1.000
_cell.length_c   1.000
_cell.angle_alpha   90.00
_cell.angle_beta   90.00
_cell.angle_gamma   90.00
#
_symmetry.space_group_name_H-M   'P 1'
#
loop_
_entity.id
_entity.type
_entity.pdbx_description
1 polymer ?
#
loop_
_entity_poly.entity_id
_entity_poly.type
_entity_poly.pdbx_seq_one_letter_code
_entity_poly.pdbx_strand_id
1 'polypeptide(L)'
;MADVFDQIEWNVQKIFDGEPVCVHVGNAMECELKRHPSYPKFHTEAVRAGVQPASSSRLWESLIAMGRLSDLDGDCTWRLVILDCIIPSLRSVSARVSRDFRVDCEEIRSDMVATALEAWKDTATGVAPRNVRDRMVKAAFDAAFRQGKATSSERPMDDIEALSWQEPTAQDCKPRASSIIDVDDIRDADVAEQIRGERAGAMLQRWGCFDAVHSFHDEIRSGHRSGSAGQAVKTSRSRSLISNPNLYYYSSDLYPRHIGLSEAAGVMGIAESAAHRLIRTGQFPLPVARVGRSYKVSVRALMHFKDIPDAIIHVDDVENGALHARDAVP
;
A
#
# COMPACT_ATOMS: atom_id res chain seq x y z
N MET A 1 -26.99 -1.35 -11.59
CA MET A 1 -26.62 -1.53 -13.03
C MET A 1 -26.01 -2.92 -13.15
N ALA A 2 -25.49 -3.37 -14.30
CA ALA A 2 -24.61 -4.54 -14.27
C ALA A 2 -23.31 -4.12 -13.57
N ASP A 3 -22.87 -4.87 -12.56
CA ASP A 3 -21.65 -4.60 -11.81
C ASP A 3 -20.43 -4.61 -12.77
N VAL A 4 -19.55 -3.62 -12.64
CA VAL A 4 -18.42 -3.46 -13.57
C VAL A 4 -17.47 -4.65 -13.56
N PHE A 5 -17.30 -5.31 -12.40
CA PHE A 5 -16.47 -6.51 -12.32
C PHE A 5 -17.11 -7.67 -13.08
N ASP A 6 -18.40 -7.92 -12.86
CA ASP A 6 -19.14 -8.96 -13.56
C ASP A 6 -19.16 -8.72 -15.09
N GLN A 7 -19.22 -7.44 -15.52
CA GLN A 7 -19.16 -7.08 -16.93
C GLN A 7 -17.78 -7.36 -17.56
N ILE A 8 -16.69 -7.11 -16.83
CA ILE A 8 -15.33 -7.43 -17.27
C ILE A 8 -15.16 -8.96 -17.37
N GLU A 9 -15.53 -9.69 -16.31
CA GLU A 9 -15.48 -11.16 -16.27
C GLU A 9 -16.25 -11.77 -17.46
N TRP A 10 -17.47 -11.30 -17.71
CA TRP A 10 -18.29 -11.76 -18.82
C TRP A 10 -17.67 -11.45 -20.19
N ASN A 11 -17.14 -10.24 -20.38
CA ASN A 11 -16.49 -9.86 -21.63
C ASN A 11 -15.29 -10.75 -21.92
N VAL A 12 -14.46 -11.03 -20.92
CA VAL A 12 -13.27 -11.88 -21.12
C VAL A 12 -13.66 -13.32 -21.41
N GLN A 13 -14.66 -13.87 -20.71
CA GLN A 13 -15.18 -15.21 -21.02
C GLN A 13 -15.70 -15.32 -22.45
N LYS A 14 -16.39 -14.28 -22.94
CA LYS A 14 -16.89 -14.23 -24.31
C LYS A 14 -15.77 -14.16 -25.36
N ILE A 15 -14.67 -13.47 -25.06
CA ILE A 15 -13.52 -13.36 -25.98
C ILE A 15 -12.85 -14.72 -26.17
N PHE A 16 -12.67 -15.50 -25.09
CA PHE A 16 -11.91 -16.74 -25.11
C PHE A 16 -12.78 -18.01 -25.08
N ASP A 17 -14.02 -17.96 -25.57
CA ASP A 17 -15.09 -18.99 -25.53
C ASP A 17 -14.63 -20.46 -25.72
N GLY A 18 -13.95 -21.03 -24.72
CA GLY A 18 -13.26 -22.32 -24.81
C GLY A 18 -11.91 -22.33 -25.55
N GLU A 19 -11.49 -21.22 -26.14
CA GLU A 19 -10.24 -21.12 -26.89
C GLU A 19 -8.99 -21.12 -25.99
N PRO A 20 -7.86 -21.69 -26.46
CA PRO A 20 -6.60 -21.65 -25.74
C PRO A 20 -6.01 -20.24 -25.68
N VAL A 21 -5.41 -19.89 -24.54
CA VAL A 21 -4.82 -18.57 -24.30
C VAL A 21 -3.30 -18.64 -24.33
N CYS A 22 -2.68 -17.68 -25.02
CA CYS A 22 -1.23 -17.58 -25.11
C CYS A 22 -0.72 -16.18 -24.77
N VAL A 23 -0.07 -16.07 -23.61
CA VAL A 23 0.56 -14.83 -23.13
C VAL A 23 1.88 -14.48 -23.85
N HIS A 24 2.34 -15.29 -24.80
CA HIS A 24 3.58 -15.02 -25.53
C HIS A 24 3.37 -14.24 -26.83
N VAL A 25 2.26 -14.51 -27.51
CA VAL A 25 1.96 -13.98 -28.85
C VAL A 25 0.51 -13.54 -29.02
N GLY A 26 -0.32 -13.62 -27.96
CA GLY A 26 -1.75 -13.31 -28.04
C GLY A 26 -2.57 -14.45 -28.61
N ASN A 27 -2.27 -14.84 -29.86
CA ASN A 27 -2.94 -15.91 -30.58
C ASN A 27 -2.23 -17.26 -30.36
N ALA A 28 -2.91 -18.21 -29.73
CA ALA A 28 -2.35 -19.55 -29.48
C ALA A 28 -1.97 -20.31 -30.77
N MET A 29 -2.60 -19.99 -31.91
CA MET A 29 -2.29 -20.61 -33.21
C MET A 29 -0.96 -20.13 -33.80
N GLU A 30 -0.46 -18.97 -33.37
CA GLU A 30 0.78 -18.36 -33.83
C GLU A 30 1.97 -18.72 -32.93
N CYS A 31 1.74 -19.45 -31.85
CA CYS A 31 2.77 -19.81 -30.90
C CYS A 31 3.39 -21.18 -31.24
N GLU A 32 4.72 -21.26 -31.26
CA GLU A 32 5.44 -22.52 -31.50
C GLU A 32 5.38 -23.50 -30.32
N LEU A 33 4.79 -23.09 -29.19
CA LEU A 33 4.64 -23.95 -28.01
C LEU A 33 3.51 -24.95 -28.20
N LYS A 34 3.78 -26.23 -27.93
CA LYS A 34 2.84 -27.32 -28.20
C LYS A 34 1.59 -27.36 -27.32
N ARG A 35 1.51 -26.58 -26.24
CA ARG A 35 0.41 -26.65 -25.27
C ARG A 35 0.07 -25.28 -24.70
N HIS A 36 -1.20 -24.91 -24.86
CA HIS A 36 -1.77 -23.69 -24.31
C HIS A 36 -2.90 -24.03 -23.33
N PRO A 37 -2.97 -23.38 -22.16
CA PRO A 37 -4.07 -23.57 -21.23
C PRO A 37 -5.36 -22.94 -21.78
N SER A 38 -6.52 -23.45 -21.34
CA SER A 38 -7.78 -22.73 -21.49
C SER A 38 -7.79 -21.48 -20.59
N TYR A 39 -8.61 -20.49 -20.92
CA TYR A 39 -8.71 -19.26 -20.12
C TYR A 39 -8.95 -19.50 -18.62
N PRO A 40 -9.87 -20.39 -18.18
CA PRO A 40 -10.08 -20.62 -16.74
C PRO A 40 -8.85 -21.17 -16.01
N LYS A 41 -8.07 -22.04 -16.68
CA LYS A 41 -6.82 -22.58 -16.11
C LYS A 41 -5.76 -21.49 -16.02
N PHE A 42 -5.64 -20.68 -17.08
CA PHE A 42 -4.76 -19.53 -17.13
C PHE A 42 -5.08 -18.51 -16.03
N HIS A 43 -6.35 -18.12 -15.90
CA HIS A 43 -6.83 -17.18 -14.89
C HIS A 43 -6.51 -17.64 -13.47
N THR A 44 -6.78 -18.91 -13.16
CA THR A 44 -6.44 -19.51 -11.87
C THR A 44 -4.95 -19.41 -11.58
N GLU A 45 -4.10 -19.67 -12.58
CA GLU A 45 -2.65 -19.56 -12.46
C GLU A 45 -2.19 -18.10 -12.29
N ALA A 46 -2.75 -17.16 -13.06
CA ALA A 46 -2.42 -15.74 -12.99
C ALA A 46 -2.80 -15.14 -11.63
N VAL A 47 -4.00 -15.45 -11.12
CA VAL A 47 -4.46 -15.07 -9.79
C VAL A 47 -3.52 -15.64 -8.72
N ARG A 48 -3.19 -16.94 -8.79
CA ARG A 48 -2.26 -17.58 -7.84
C ARG A 48 -0.86 -16.96 -7.89
N ALA A 49 -0.36 -16.69 -9.09
CA ALA A 49 0.94 -16.05 -9.30
C ALA A 49 0.96 -14.60 -8.81
N GLY A 50 -0.20 -13.93 -8.79
CA GLY A 50 -0.37 -12.60 -8.23
C GLY A 50 -0.37 -12.56 -6.69
N VAL A 51 -0.58 -13.67 -6.00
CA VAL A 51 -0.44 -13.68 -4.53
C VAL A 51 1.04 -13.57 -4.10
N GLN A 52 1.97 -13.90 -4.99
CA GLN A 52 3.41 -13.72 -4.76
C GLN A 52 3.85 -12.30 -5.18
N PRO A 53 4.90 -11.72 -4.56
CA PRO A 53 5.45 -10.43 -4.99
C PRO A 53 5.77 -10.45 -6.49
N ALA A 54 5.22 -9.46 -7.23
CA ALA A 54 5.25 -9.40 -8.70
C ALA A 54 6.67 -9.35 -9.29
N SER A 55 7.69 -9.06 -8.46
CA SER A 55 9.12 -9.12 -8.82
C SER A 55 9.64 -10.53 -9.18
N SER A 56 8.83 -11.58 -9.04
CA SER A 56 9.24 -12.98 -9.31
C SER A 56 8.36 -13.73 -10.33
N SER A 57 7.26 -13.14 -10.80
CA SER A 57 6.31 -13.84 -11.68
C SER A 57 6.54 -13.48 -13.15
N ARG A 58 7.25 -14.37 -13.87
CA ARG A 58 7.41 -14.28 -15.33
C ARG A 58 6.07 -14.22 -16.07
N LEU A 59 5.02 -14.84 -15.52
CA LEU A 59 3.67 -14.82 -16.09
C LEU A 59 3.08 -13.41 -16.11
N TRP A 60 3.24 -12.66 -15.02
CA TRP A 60 2.77 -11.28 -14.94
C TRP A 60 3.61 -10.35 -15.83
N GLU A 61 4.92 -10.55 -15.93
CA GLU A 61 5.74 -9.80 -16.88
C GLU A 61 5.26 -9.99 -18.33
N SER A 62 4.99 -11.23 -18.74
CA SER A 62 4.44 -11.53 -20.07
C SER A 62 3.04 -10.95 -20.27
N LEU A 63 2.16 -11.04 -19.26
CA LEU A 63 0.81 -10.46 -19.30
C LEU A 63 0.86 -8.95 -19.56
N ILE A 64 1.69 -8.25 -18.79
CA ILE A 64 1.83 -6.80 -18.89
C ILE A 64 2.49 -6.41 -20.23
N ALA A 65 3.47 -7.17 -20.70
CA ALA A 65 4.08 -6.96 -22.01
C ALA A 65 3.05 -7.12 -23.15
N MET A 66 2.25 -8.18 -23.11
CA MET A 66 1.16 -8.41 -24.06
C MET A 66 0.09 -7.33 -24.00
N GLY A 67 -0.31 -6.90 -22.81
CA GLY A 67 -1.23 -5.78 -22.65
C GLY A 67 -0.72 -4.51 -23.29
N ARG A 68 0.57 -4.19 -23.13
CA ARG A 68 1.19 -3.01 -23.76
C ARG A 68 1.29 -3.14 -25.28
N LEU A 69 1.62 -4.31 -25.80
CA LEU A 69 1.65 -4.56 -27.25
C LEU A 69 0.26 -4.40 -27.86
N SER A 70 -0.75 -5.00 -27.22
CA SER A 70 -2.15 -4.91 -27.69
C SER A 70 -2.67 -3.47 -27.67
N ASP A 71 -2.32 -2.69 -26.63
CA ASP A 71 -2.68 -1.27 -26.57
C ASP A 71 -2.06 -0.45 -27.72
N LEU A 72 -0.88 -0.81 -28.22
CA LEU A 72 -0.28 -0.16 -29.41
C LEU A 72 -1.06 -0.47 -30.70
N ASP A 73 -1.63 -1.67 -30.77
CA ASP A 73 -2.46 -2.12 -31.89
C ASP A 73 -3.92 -1.65 -31.77
N GLY A 74 -4.25 -0.91 -30.70
CA GLY A 74 -5.61 -0.45 -30.41
C GLY A 74 -6.53 -1.55 -29.86
N ASP A 75 -6.00 -2.72 -29.53
CA ASP A 75 -6.71 -3.85 -28.94
C ASP A 75 -6.64 -3.82 -27.41
N CYS A 76 -7.81 -3.70 -26.77
CA CYS A 76 -7.91 -3.67 -25.31
C CYS A 76 -8.08 -5.06 -24.66
N THR A 77 -8.07 -6.14 -25.44
CA THR A 77 -8.32 -7.51 -24.98
C THR A 77 -7.43 -7.90 -23.80
N TRP A 78 -6.12 -7.74 -23.94
CA TRP A 78 -5.19 -8.14 -22.89
C TRP A 78 -5.25 -7.23 -21.66
N ARG A 79 -5.65 -5.96 -21.83
CA ARG A 79 -5.94 -5.07 -20.70
C ARG A 79 -7.16 -5.53 -19.91
N LEU A 80 -8.20 -6.02 -20.59
CA LEU A 80 -9.36 -6.64 -19.93
C LEU A 80 -8.98 -7.93 -19.20
N VAL A 81 -8.12 -8.77 -19.78
CA VAL A 81 -7.59 -9.98 -19.11
C VAL A 81 -6.82 -9.62 -17.85
N ILE A 82 -5.97 -8.59 -17.89
CA ILE A 82 -5.22 -8.11 -16.74
C ILE A 82 -6.16 -7.64 -15.63
N LEU A 83 -7.19 -6.87 -15.98
CA LEU A 83 -8.23 -6.44 -15.02
C LEU A 83 -8.94 -7.65 -14.41
N ASP A 84 -9.39 -8.60 -15.22
CA ASP A 84 -10.05 -9.82 -14.76
C ASP A 84 -9.20 -10.64 -13.79
N CYS A 85 -7.89 -10.67 -14.01
CA CYS A 85 -6.94 -11.36 -13.14
C CYS A 85 -6.69 -10.63 -11.80
N ILE A 86 -6.98 -9.32 -11.68
CA ILE A 86 -6.87 -8.58 -10.41
C ILE A 86 -8.21 -8.41 -9.69
N ILE A 87 -9.35 -8.53 -10.39
CA ILE A 87 -10.71 -8.40 -9.82
C ILE A 87 -10.92 -9.21 -8.53
N PRO A 88 -10.47 -10.47 -8.39
CA PRO A 88 -10.67 -11.22 -7.15
C PRO A 88 -10.13 -10.50 -5.90
N SER A 89 -9.00 -9.79 -6.04
CA SER A 89 -8.45 -8.97 -4.95
C SER A 89 -9.30 -7.71 -4.69
N LEU A 90 -9.77 -7.05 -5.74
CA LEU A 90 -10.57 -5.83 -5.65
C LEU A 90 -11.98 -6.09 -5.09
N ARG A 91 -12.59 -7.24 -5.41
CA ARG A 91 -13.92 -7.65 -4.92
C ARG A 91 -13.95 -7.76 -3.40
N SER A 92 -12.88 -8.29 -2.80
CA SER A 92 -12.76 -8.39 -1.34
C SER A 92 -12.68 -7.01 -0.66
N VAL A 93 -11.93 -6.07 -1.25
CA VAL A 93 -11.74 -4.73 -0.68
C VAL A 93 -12.97 -3.87 -0.87
N SER A 94 -13.57 -3.84 -2.06
CA SER A 94 -14.81 -3.09 -2.31
C SER A 94 -15.96 -3.51 -1.40
N ALA A 95 -16.15 -4.81 -1.17
CA ALA A 95 -17.18 -5.32 -0.26
C ALA A 95 -16.93 -4.90 1.21
N ARG A 96 -15.65 -4.82 1.62
CA ARG A 96 -15.26 -4.34 2.95
C ARG A 96 -15.51 -2.84 3.10
N VAL A 97 -15.00 -2.03 2.17
CA VAL A 97 -15.14 -0.56 2.20
C VAL A 97 -16.62 -0.16 2.13
N SER A 98 -17.41 -0.79 1.25
CA SER A 98 -18.85 -0.54 1.17
C SER A 98 -19.54 -0.80 2.52
N ARG A 99 -19.18 -1.88 3.22
CA ARG A 99 -19.74 -2.20 4.54
C ARG A 99 -19.31 -1.20 5.62
N ASP A 100 -18.02 -0.88 5.66
CA ASP A 100 -17.43 -0.07 6.74
C ASP A 100 -17.85 1.41 6.63
N PHE A 101 -17.95 1.94 5.40
CA PHE A 101 -18.28 3.34 5.14
C PHE A 101 -19.74 3.56 4.69
N ARG A 102 -20.52 2.49 4.47
CA ARG A 102 -21.89 2.50 3.93
C ARG A 102 -22.01 3.23 2.59
N VAL A 103 -21.04 3.03 1.72
CA VAL A 103 -21.02 3.55 0.34
C VAL A 103 -21.49 2.47 -0.62
N ASP A 104 -22.12 2.86 -1.72
CA ASP A 104 -22.54 1.91 -2.75
C ASP A 104 -21.33 1.14 -3.29
N CYS A 105 -21.45 -0.19 -3.29
CA CYS A 105 -20.40 -1.07 -3.76
C CYS A 105 -20.20 -0.93 -5.27
N GLU A 106 -21.25 -0.66 -6.05
CA GLU A 106 -21.15 -0.46 -7.51
C GLU A 106 -20.30 0.78 -7.84
N GLU A 107 -20.47 1.86 -7.06
CA GLU A 107 -19.75 3.11 -7.24
C GLU A 107 -18.26 2.95 -6.91
N ILE A 108 -17.96 2.32 -5.76
CA ILE A 108 -16.59 1.98 -5.37
C ILE A 108 -15.92 1.15 -6.46
N ARG A 109 -16.57 0.09 -6.95
CA ARG A 109 -15.97 -0.80 -7.95
C ARG A 109 -15.70 -0.07 -9.27
N SER A 110 -16.60 0.82 -9.67
CA SER A 110 -16.41 1.65 -10.87
C SER A 110 -15.19 2.55 -10.75
N ASP A 111 -15.04 3.24 -9.61
CA ASP A 111 -13.89 4.10 -9.35
C ASP A 111 -12.57 3.32 -9.23
N MET A 112 -12.62 2.14 -8.61
CA MET A 112 -11.47 1.22 -8.55
C MET A 112 -10.98 0.81 -9.94
N VAL A 113 -11.88 0.42 -10.85
CA VAL A 113 -11.52 0.06 -12.23
C VAL A 113 -10.98 1.26 -12.98
N ALA A 114 -11.65 2.41 -12.89
CA ALA A 114 -11.22 3.64 -13.56
C ALA A 114 -9.80 4.04 -13.11
N THR A 115 -9.57 4.07 -11.80
CA THR A 115 -8.26 4.44 -11.25
C THR A 115 -7.17 3.41 -11.57
N ALA A 116 -7.52 2.11 -11.62
CA ALA A 116 -6.58 1.08 -12.07
C ALA A 116 -6.16 1.27 -13.53
N LEU A 117 -7.10 1.67 -14.40
CA LEU A 117 -6.83 1.94 -15.82
C LEU A 117 -6.00 3.21 -16.03
N GLU A 118 -6.24 4.27 -15.25
CA GLU A 118 -5.38 5.46 -15.27
C GLU A 118 -3.97 5.11 -14.79
N ALA A 119 -3.83 4.33 -13.71
CA ALA A 119 -2.54 3.85 -13.26
C ALA A 119 -1.82 2.99 -14.31
N TRP A 120 -2.55 2.14 -15.05
CA TRP A 120 -2.02 1.39 -16.17
C TRP A 120 -1.43 2.32 -17.24
N LYS A 121 -2.19 3.33 -17.66
CA LYS A 121 -1.78 4.32 -18.66
C LYS A 121 -0.53 5.08 -18.22
N ASP A 122 -0.48 5.51 -16.96
CA ASP A 122 0.68 6.19 -16.38
C ASP A 122 1.92 5.29 -16.30
N THR A 123 1.73 3.96 -16.25
CA THR A 123 2.87 3.04 -16.26
C THR A 123 3.48 2.83 -17.64
N ALA A 124 2.81 3.23 -18.73
CA ALA A 124 3.31 3.06 -20.09
C ALA A 124 4.70 3.72 -20.28
N THR A 125 4.98 4.80 -19.53
CA THR A 125 6.27 5.48 -19.55
C THR A 125 7.15 5.10 -18.36
N GLY A 126 8.25 4.38 -18.61
CA GLY A 126 9.37 4.25 -17.67
C GLY A 126 9.17 3.28 -16.50
N VAL A 127 8.04 2.57 -16.41
CA VAL A 127 7.79 1.57 -15.36
C VAL A 127 8.07 0.17 -15.88
N ALA A 128 8.91 -0.57 -15.14
CA ALA A 128 9.18 -1.98 -15.43
C ALA A 128 7.89 -2.82 -15.32
N PRO A 129 7.61 -3.74 -16.27
CA PRO A 129 6.39 -4.56 -16.29
C PRO A 129 6.05 -5.24 -14.96
N ARG A 130 7.07 -5.75 -14.26
CA ARG A 130 6.95 -6.37 -12.93
C ARG A 130 6.29 -5.51 -11.85
N ASN A 131 6.27 -4.19 -11.99
CA ASN A 131 5.71 -3.27 -11.01
C ASN A 131 4.32 -2.74 -11.41
N VAL A 132 3.86 -3.00 -12.64
CA VAL A 132 2.64 -2.39 -13.19
C VAL A 132 1.40 -2.86 -12.44
N ARG A 133 1.28 -4.17 -12.24
CA ARG A 133 0.17 -4.77 -11.50
C ARG A 133 0.03 -4.19 -10.10
N ASP A 134 1.13 -4.17 -9.34
CA ASP A 134 1.09 -3.69 -7.95
C ASP A 134 0.68 -2.21 -7.88
N ARG A 135 1.07 -1.39 -8.88
CA ARG A 135 0.60 -0.01 -9.00
C ARG A 135 -0.89 0.08 -9.33
N MET A 136 -1.39 -0.73 -10.24
CA MET A 136 -2.82 -0.76 -10.56
C MET A 136 -3.66 -1.16 -9.34
N VAL A 137 -3.25 -2.23 -8.65
CA VAL A 137 -3.95 -2.72 -7.45
C VAL A 137 -3.91 -1.67 -6.33
N LYS A 138 -2.73 -1.07 -6.10
CA LYS A 138 -2.59 0.00 -5.09
C LYS A 138 -3.50 1.19 -5.42
N ALA A 139 -3.47 1.67 -6.66
CA ALA A 139 -4.27 2.82 -7.07
C ALA A 139 -5.78 2.54 -6.92
N ALA A 140 -6.24 1.33 -7.28
CA ALA A 140 -7.61 0.90 -7.05
C ALA A 140 -7.97 0.87 -5.55
N PHE A 141 -7.10 0.36 -4.69
CA PHE A 141 -7.36 0.36 -3.25
C PHE A 141 -7.44 1.78 -2.70
N ASP A 142 -6.50 2.64 -3.07
CA ASP A 142 -6.47 4.04 -2.66
C ASP A 142 -7.77 4.76 -3.09
N ALA A 143 -8.29 4.47 -4.29
CA ALA A 143 -9.56 4.98 -4.80
C ALA A 143 -10.75 4.56 -3.91
N ALA A 144 -10.88 3.25 -3.64
CA ALA A 144 -11.94 2.73 -2.77
C ALA A 144 -11.95 3.41 -1.39
N PHE A 145 -10.77 3.53 -0.76
CA PHE A 145 -10.67 4.17 0.55
C PHE A 145 -10.92 5.68 0.51
N ARG A 146 -10.52 6.36 -0.56
CA ARG A 146 -10.82 7.79 -0.77
C ARG A 146 -12.33 8.02 -0.83
N GLN A 147 -13.05 7.20 -1.58
CA GLN A 147 -14.50 7.32 -1.74
C GLN A 147 -15.26 6.98 -0.45
N GLY A 148 -14.79 5.96 0.29
CA GLY A 148 -15.28 5.66 1.63
C GLY A 148 -15.14 6.85 2.60
N LYS A 149 -13.97 7.51 2.59
CA LYS A 149 -13.71 8.68 3.44
C LYS A 149 -14.51 9.91 3.03
N ALA A 150 -14.62 10.21 1.73
CA ALA A 150 -15.38 11.37 1.23
C ALA A 150 -16.84 11.32 1.68
N THR A 151 -17.50 10.17 1.51
CA THR A 151 -18.91 9.98 1.87
C THR A 151 -19.14 10.03 3.39
N SER A 152 -18.14 9.66 4.19
CA SER A 152 -18.20 9.78 5.65
C SER A 152 -18.18 11.24 6.15
N SER A 153 -17.57 12.14 5.38
CA SER A 153 -17.50 13.57 5.67
C SER A 153 -18.77 14.34 5.27
N GLU A 154 -19.62 13.76 4.43
CA GLU A 154 -20.84 14.37 3.89
C GLU A 154 -22.12 14.01 4.64
N ARG A 155 -22.04 13.26 5.75
CA ARG A 155 -23.22 13.05 6.61
C ARG A 155 -23.57 14.34 7.37
N PRO A 156 -24.81 14.85 7.27
CA PRO A 156 -25.26 15.97 8.08
C PRO A 156 -25.32 15.53 9.55
N MET A 157 -24.69 16.32 10.43
CA MET A 157 -25.00 16.31 11.86
C MET A 157 -26.38 16.92 12.05
N ASP A 158 -27.43 16.10 11.97
CA ASP A 158 -28.73 16.48 12.53
C ASP A 158 -29.12 15.52 13.66
N ASP A 159 -29.32 16.15 14.82
CA ASP A 159 -30.04 15.76 16.03
C ASP A 159 -29.58 14.52 16.82
N ILE A 160 -28.66 14.78 17.77
CA ILE A 160 -28.82 14.24 19.12
C ILE A 160 -28.81 15.42 20.10
N GLU A 161 -30.01 15.90 20.43
CA GLU A 161 -30.24 16.77 21.56
C GLU A 161 -29.85 16.09 22.89
N ALA A 162 -29.18 16.90 23.71
CA ALA A 162 -29.32 16.98 25.16
C ALA A 162 -29.17 15.70 26.01
N LEU A 163 -27.97 15.50 26.53
CA LEU A 163 -27.81 15.29 27.98
C LEU A 163 -26.68 16.16 28.52
N SER A 164 -27.08 17.25 29.15
CA SER A 164 -26.26 18.13 29.97
C SER A 164 -25.73 17.39 31.20
N TRP A 165 -24.41 17.43 31.40
CA TRP A 165 -23.80 17.33 32.73
C TRP A 165 -22.70 18.39 32.82
N GLN A 166 -22.93 19.41 33.65
CA GLN A 166 -21.92 20.40 34.04
C GLN A 166 -21.03 19.87 35.18
N GLU A 167 -19.72 19.86 34.90
CA GLU A 167 -18.53 20.24 35.70
C GLU A 167 -18.35 19.83 37.19
N PRO A 168 -17.10 19.53 37.61
CA PRO A 168 -16.18 20.60 38.05
C PRO A 168 -14.75 20.51 37.49
N THR A 169 -14.28 21.67 37.01
CA THR A 169 -12.91 22.20 37.02
C THR A 169 -11.74 21.25 37.34
N ALA A 170 -10.93 20.96 36.32
CA ALA A 170 -9.48 20.80 36.47
C ALA A 170 -8.79 21.30 35.20
N GLN A 171 -7.87 22.22 35.41
CA GLN A 171 -7.18 23.01 34.42
C GLN A 171 -6.03 22.17 33.84
N ASP A 172 -6.33 21.37 32.82
CA ASP A 172 -5.30 20.67 32.04
C ASP A 172 -5.37 21.12 30.59
N CYS A 173 -4.26 21.62 30.07
CA CYS A 173 -4.06 22.05 28.69
C CYS A 173 -4.33 20.90 27.70
N LYS A 174 -5.59 20.68 27.34
CA LYS A 174 -5.97 19.90 26.16
C LYS A 174 -5.55 20.72 24.92
N PRO A 175 -4.74 20.17 24.01
CA PRO A 175 -4.52 20.81 22.72
C PRO A 175 -5.87 20.92 22.01
N ARG A 176 -6.25 22.13 21.60
CA ARG A 176 -7.47 22.37 20.80
C ARG A 176 -7.35 21.59 19.50
N ALA A 177 -8.41 20.91 19.07
CA ALA A 177 -8.44 20.19 17.78
C ALA A 177 -8.07 21.07 16.57
N SER A 178 -8.13 22.39 16.70
CA SER A 178 -7.66 23.38 15.71
C SER A 178 -6.13 23.51 15.58
N SER A 179 -5.33 22.79 16.38
CA SER A 179 -3.85 22.81 16.31
C SER A 179 -3.25 21.57 15.64
N ILE A 180 -4.08 20.70 15.06
CA ILE A 180 -3.60 19.57 14.26
C ILE A 180 -3.22 20.10 12.89
N ILE A 181 -1.93 20.42 12.70
CA ILE A 181 -1.41 20.78 11.38
C ILE A 181 -1.39 19.50 10.55
N ASP A 182 -2.22 19.45 9.49
CA ASP A 182 -2.07 18.47 8.44
C ASP A 182 -0.77 18.78 7.68
N VAL A 183 0.14 17.82 7.65
CA VAL A 183 1.42 17.99 6.97
C VAL A 183 1.22 18.04 5.46
N ASP A 184 0.16 17.41 4.96
CA ASP A 184 -0.14 17.34 3.53
C ASP A 184 -0.67 18.69 2.99
N ASP A 185 -1.13 19.59 3.87
CA ASP A 185 -1.56 20.95 3.53
C ASP A 185 -0.41 21.99 3.51
N ILE A 186 0.81 21.58 3.88
CA ILE A 186 1.97 22.46 3.94
C ILE A 186 2.59 22.60 2.54
N ARG A 187 2.52 23.82 1.97
CA ARG A 187 3.05 24.12 0.63
C ARG A 187 4.58 24.03 0.53
N ASP A 188 5.27 24.23 1.64
CA ASP A 188 6.73 24.15 1.72
C ASP A 188 7.15 22.72 2.09
N ALA A 189 7.75 22.03 1.12
CA ALA A 189 8.17 20.64 1.27
C ALA A 189 9.26 20.45 2.35
N ASP A 190 10.13 21.44 2.54
CA ASP A 190 11.20 21.38 3.53
C ASP A 190 10.63 21.53 4.95
N VAL A 191 9.65 22.43 5.13
CA VAL A 191 8.93 22.58 6.40
C VAL A 191 8.10 21.34 6.71
N ALA A 192 7.42 20.77 5.71
CA ALA A 192 6.66 19.54 5.87
C ALA A 192 7.57 18.36 6.28
N GLU A 193 8.78 18.28 5.70
CA GLU A 193 9.80 17.29 6.07
C GLU A 193 10.28 17.46 7.51
N GLN A 194 10.65 18.68 7.90
CA GLN A 194 11.08 18.99 9.26
C GLN A 194 10.02 18.62 10.29
N ILE A 195 8.77 19.02 10.06
CA ILE A 195 7.64 18.72 10.97
C ILE A 195 7.42 17.21 11.10
N ARG A 196 7.59 16.42 10.03
CA ARG A 196 7.50 14.95 10.12
C ARG A 196 8.60 14.38 11.02
N GLY A 197 9.84 14.84 10.84
CA GLY A 197 10.96 14.41 11.66
C GLY A 197 10.78 14.78 13.13
N GLU A 198 10.44 16.03 13.42
CA GLU A 198 10.24 16.51 14.78
C GLU A 198 9.09 15.79 15.49
N ARG A 199 7.98 15.53 14.79
CA ARG A 199 6.87 14.74 15.34
C ARG A 199 7.28 13.31 15.67
N ALA A 200 8.04 12.66 14.77
CA ALA A 200 8.55 11.32 15.02
C ALA A 200 9.46 11.29 16.25
N GLY A 201 10.37 12.26 16.35
CA GLY A 201 11.25 12.46 17.50
C GLY A 201 10.50 12.62 18.83
N ALA A 202 9.55 13.55 18.85
CA ALA A 202 8.73 13.81 20.02
C ALA A 202 7.93 12.56 20.45
N MET A 203 7.41 11.80 19.49
CA MET A 203 6.69 10.55 19.74
C MET A 203 7.61 9.49 20.35
N LEU A 204 8.79 9.29 19.77
CA LEU A 204 9.78 8.30 20.22
C LEU A 204 10.31 8.62 21.63
N GLN A 205 10.49 9.92 21.95
CA GLN A 205 10.83 10.38 23.28
C GLN A 205 9.72 10.05 24.28
N ARG A 206 8.47 10.38 23.97
CA ARG A 206 7.32 10.09 24.85
C ARG A 206 7.11 8.59 25.08
N TRP A 207 7.51 7.76 24.13
CA TRP A 207 7.47 6.30 24.25
C TRP A 207 8.70 5.71 24.94
N GLY A 208 9.66 6.53 25.37
CA GLY A 208 10.89 6.07 26.04
C GLY A 208 11.78 5.22 25.15
N CYS A 209 11.65 5.34 23.82
CA CYS A 209 12.40 4.56 22.84
C CYS A 209 13.55 5.36 22.20
N PHE A 210 13.73 6.62 22.60
CA PHE A 210 14.66 7.53 21.93
C PHE A 210 16.12 7.12 22.08
N ASP A 211 16.55 6.52 23.19
CA ASP A 211 17.94 6.06 23.38
C ASP A 211 18.36 5.02 22.32
N ALA A 212 17.44 4.12 21.94
CA ALA A 212 17.68 3.13 20.88
C ALA A 212 17.76 3.80 19.51
N VAL A 213 16.96 4.83 19.28
CA VAL A 213 16.95 5.61 18.04
C VAL A 213 18.21 6.45 17.92
N HIS A 214 18.66 7.06 19.01
CA HIS A 214 19.90 7.83 19.05
C HIS A 214 21.13 6.95 18.77
N SER A 215 21.17 5.74 19.32
CA SER A 215 22.22 4.75 18.99
C SER A 215 22.24 4.41 17.48
N PHE A 216 21.06 4.27 16.87
CA PHE A 216 20.94 4.07 15.43
C PHE A 216 21.38 5.30 14.61
N HIS A 217 21.10 6.51 15.10
CA HIS A 217 21.57 7.75 14.47
C HIS A 217 23.09 7.87 14.52
N ASP A 218 23.72 7.46 15.62
CA ASP A 218 25.18 7.41 15.74
C ASP A 218 25.81 6.42 14.76
N GLU A 219 25.19 5.26 14.53
CA GLU A 219 25.62 4.32 13.48
C GLU A 219 25.56 4.95 12.07
N ILE A 220 24.52 5.76 11.81
CA ILE A 220 24.39 6.50 10.55
C ILE A 220 25.49 7.55 10.40
N ARG A 221 25.69 8.39 11.43
CA ARG A 221 26.67 9.48 11.39
C ARG A 221 28.10 8.97 11.30
N SER A 222 28.40 7.88 11.98
CA SER A 222 29.71 7.22 11.92
C SER A 222 29.94 6.41 10.64
N GLY A 223 28.93 6.29 9.77
CA GLY A 223 29.02 5.56 8.50
C GLY A 223 29.02 4.04 8.64
N HIS A 224 28.85 3.50 9.86
CA HIS A 224 28.68 2.06 10.09
C HIS A 224 27.37 1.53 9.49
N ARG A 225 26.39 2.42 9.32
CA ARG A 225 25.15 2.17 8.59
C ARG A 225 24.89 3.33 7.64
N SER A 226 24.38 3.04 6.45
CA SER A 226 23.88 4.08 5.55
C SER A 226 22.38 4.18 5.70
N GLY A 227 21.85 5.41 5.72
CA GLY A 227 20.42 5.66 5.59
C GLY A 227 19.89 5.05 4.30
N SER A 228 18.81 4.26 4.39
CA SER A 228 18.31 3.51 3.23
C SER A 228 17.52 4.38 2.24
N ALA A 229 17.25 5.64 2.59
CA ALA A 229 16.54 6.61 1.76
C ALA A 229 17.46 7.46 0.87
N GLY A 230 18.78 7.31 0.96
CA GLY A 230 19.75 8.22 0.31
C GLY A 230 19.61 8.36 -1.21
N GLN A 231 19.12 7.34 -1.92
CA GLN A 231 18.87 7.44 -3.37
C GLN A 231 17.56 8.18 -3.70
N ALA A 232 16.51 7.99 -2.90
CA ALA A 232 15.25 8.70 -3.06
C ALA A 232 15.41 10.20 -2.77
N VAL A 233 16.24 10.53 -1.77
CA VAL A 233 16.55 11.93 -1.40
C VAL A 233 17.41 12.62 -2.45
N LYS A 234 18.34 11.92 -3.10
CA LYS A 234 19.11 12.48 -4.23
C LYS A 234 18.23 12.89 -5.41
N THR A 235 17.07 12.24 -5.58
CA THR A 235 16.13 12.55 -6.65
C THR A 235 15.10 13.61 -6.27
N SER A 236 14.91 13.90 -4.97
CA SER A 236 14.05 14.99 -4.50
C SER A 236 14.82 16.31 -4.48
N ARG A 237 14.23 17.36 -5.08
CA ARG A 237 14.80 18.72 -5.16
C ARG A 237 14.75 19.52 -3.85
N SER A 238 14.14 18.98 -2.79
CA SER A 238 14.01 19.54 -1.43
C SER A 238 15.19 19.16 -0.55
N ARG A 239 15.62 20.06 0.36
CA ARG A 239 16.72 20.08 1.40
C ARG A 239 18.05 19.32 1.15
N SER A 240 18.13 18.45 0.15
CA SER A 240 19.21 17.52 -0.23
C SER A 240 20.44 18.21 -0.81
N LEU A 241 20.29 19.47 -1.23
CA LEU A 241 21.41 20.33 -1.65
C LEU A 241 22.21 20.86 -0.45
N ILE A 242 21.64 20.83 0.76
CA ILE A 242 22.23 21.41 1.98
C ILE A 242 22.66 20.30 2.97
N SER A 243 21.91 19.20 3.05
CA SER A 243 22.16 18.11 4.00
C SER A 243 22.71 16.84 3.33
N ASN A 244 23.57 16.11 4.06
CA ASN A 244 24.14 14.84 3.60
C ASN A 244 23.01 13.79 3.39
N PRO A 245 22.77 13.30 2.15
CA PRO A 245 21.70 12.35 1.86
C PRO A 245 21.77 11.04 2.65
N ASN A 246 22.93 10.70 3.20
CA ASN A 246 23.11 9.49 4.01
C ASN A 246 22.49 9.60 5.41
N LEU A 247 22.11 10.81 5.85
CA LEU A 247 21.43 11.06 7.12
C LEU A 247 19.91 10.86 7.05
N TYR A 248 19.40 10.37 5.92
CA TYR A 248 18.00 10.09 5.71
C TYR A 248 17.69 8.60 5.74
N TYR A 249 16.66 8.21 6.49
CA TYR A 249 16.20 6.82 6.57
C TYR A 249 14.68 6.76 6.48
N TYR A 250 14.16 5.57 6.17
CA TYR A 250 12.71 5.32 6.19
C TYR A 250 12.28 5.00 7.62
N SER A 251 11.09 5.41 8.06
CA SER A 251 10.60 5.07 9.40
C SER A 251 10.61 3.56 9.67
N SER A 252 10.42 2.72 8.64
CA SER A 252 10.57 1.26 8.73
C SER A 252 11.98 0.77 9.12
N ASP A 253 13.04 1.57 8.93
CA ASP A 253 14.43 1.21 9.28
C ASP A 253 14.67 1.16 10.80
N LEU A 254 13.80 1.79 11.59
CA LEU A 254 13.78 1.75 13.06
C LEU A 254 13.26 0.40 13.60
N TYR A 255 12.60 -0.38 12.75
CA TYR A 255 12.00 -1.65 13.13
C TYR A 255 12.81 -2.84 12.61
N PRO A 256 12.67 -4.04 13.21
CA PRO A 256 13.20 -5.25 12.63
C PRO A 256 12.68 -5.46 11.20
N ARG A 257 13.52 -5.96 10.29
CA ARG A 257 13.09 -6.19 8.89
C ARG A 257 11.93 -7.19 8.78
N HIS A 258 11.92 -8.19 9.68
CA HIS A 258 10.91 -9.25 9.72
C HIS A 258 10.54 -9.60 11.16
N ILE A 259 9.28 -9.92 11.38
CA ILE A 259 8.77 -10.47 12.65
C ILE A 259 8.18 -11.87 12.43
N GLY A 260 7.94 -12.60 13.51
CA GLY A 260 7.27 -13.90 13.45
C GLY A 260 5.80 -13.77 13.09
N LEU A 261 5.21 -14.91 12.70
CA LEU A 261 3.80 -14.97 12.34
C LEU A 261 2.88 -14.69 13.54
N SER A 262 3.27 -15.10 14.74
CA SER A 262 2.47 -14.86 15.94
C SER A 262 2.32 -13.36 16.20
N GLU A 263 3.44 -12.62 16.15
CA GLU A 263 3.45 -11.17 16.30
C GLU A 263 2.70 -10.47 15.15
N ALA A 264 2.91 -10.93 13.91
CA ALA A 264 2.18 -10.41 12.75
C ALA A 264 0.67 -10.62 12.86
N ALA A 265 0.24 -11.81 13.31
CA ALA A 265 -1.16 -12.14 13.54
C ALA A 265 -1.78 -11.25 14.63
N GLY A 266 -1.04 -11.00 15.71
CA GLY A 266 -1.42 -10.06 16.78
C GLY A 266 -1.64 -8.66 16.24
N VAL A 267 -0.68 -8.12 15.47
CA VAL A 267 -0.82 -6.81 14.80
C VAL A 267 -2.04 -6.80 13.88
N MET A 268 -2.25 -7.86 13.12
CA MET A 268 -3.39 -7.98 12.20
C MET A 268 -4.74 -8.18 12.90
N GLY A 269 -4.78 -8.43 14.21
CA GLY A 269 -6.00 -8.65 14.97
C GLY A 269 -6.64 -10.03 14.70
N ILE A 270 -5.84 -11.04 14.33
CA ILE A 270 -6.31 -12.40 14.08
C ILE A 270 -5.59 -13.41 14.96
N ALA A 271 -6.24 -14.54 15.25
CA ALA A 271 -5.59 -15.65 15.94
C ALA A 271 -4.46 -16.24 15.10
N GLU A 272 -3.35 -16.64 15.73
CA GLU A 272 -2.20 -17.27 15.05
C GLU A 272 -2.60 -18.53 14.26
N SER A 273 -3.52 -19.33 14.78
CA SER A 273 -4.07 -20.51 14.09
C SER A 273 -4.83 -20.13 12.81
N ALA A 274 -5.53 -18.99 12.80
CA ALA A 274 -6.19 -18.45 11.62
C ALA A 274 -5.17 -17.93 10.60
N ALA A 275 -4.12 -17.26 11.05
CA ALA A 275 -3.00 -16.83 10.20
C ALA A 275 -2.33 -18.05 9.52
N HIS A 276 -2.06 -19.12 10.26
CA HIS A 276 -1.56 -20.38 9.70
C HIS A 276 -2.51 -21.04 8.70
N ARG A 277 -3.83 -20.96 8.92
CA ARG A 277 -4.82 -21.47 7.97
C ARG A 277 -4.79 -20.67 6.67
N LEU A 278 -4.79 -19.33 6.78
CA LEU A 278 -4.70 -18.42 5.64
C LEU A 278 -3.42 -18.63 4.83
N ILE A 279 -2.29 -18.86 5.49
CA ILE A 279 -1.03 -19.17 4.79
C ILE A 279 -1.15 -20.49 4.03
N ARG A 280 -1.70 -21.53 4.67
CA ARG A 280 -1.89 -22.85 4.03
C ARG A 280 -2.84 -22.80 2.85
N THR A 281 -3.89 -21.98 2.91
CA THR A 281 -4.85 -21.79 1.81
C THR A 281 -4.38 -20.76 0.78
N GLY A 282 -3.21 -20.14 0.96
CA GLY A 282 -2.69 -19.10 0.06
C GLY A 282 -3.50 -17.80 0.09
N GLN A 283 -4.23 -17.54 1.17
CA GLN A 283 -5.10 -16.37 1.36
C GLN A 283 -4.54 -15.37 2.38
N PHE A 284 -3.31 -15.58 2.87
CA PHE A 284 -2.69 -14.63 3.79
C PHE A 284 -2.35 -13.33 3.04
N PRO A 285 -2.75 -12.15 3.56
CA PRO A 285 -2.72 -10.92 2.79
C PRO A 285 -1.32 -10.28 2.68
N LEU A 286 -0.30 -10.85 3.33
CA LEU A 286 1.06 -10.32 3.33
C LEU A 286 2.05 -11.35 2.80
N PRO A 287 3.16 -10.91 2.18
CA PRO A 287 4.24 -11.81 1.82
C PRO A 287 4.79 -12.52 3.06
N VAL A 288 4.83 -13.86 3.02
CA VAL A 288 5.36 -14.67 4.11
C VAL A 288 6.53 -15.50 3.62
N ALA A 289 7.66 -15.39 4.31
CA ALA A 289 8.81 -16.27 4.11
C ALA A 289 8.77 -17.40 5.12
N ARG A 290 9.02 -18.63 4.68
CA ARG A 290 9.20 -19.78 5.57
C ARG A 290 10.68 -19.90 5.94
N VAL A 291 10.99 -19.77 7.22
CA VAL A 291 12.35 -19.93 7.76
C VAL A 291 12.33 -21.10 8.73
N GLY A 292 12.78 -22.27 8.24
CA GLY A 292 12.70 -23.53 8.97
C GLY A 292 11.25 -23.96 9.24
N ARG A 293 10.89 -24.06 10.53
CA ARG A 293 9.55 -24.42 10.99
C ARG A 293 8.62 -23.22 11.25
N SER A 294 9.13 -22.01 11.11
CA SER A 294 8.40 -20.78 11.43
C SER A 294 8.18 -19.92 10.19
N TYR A 295 7.14 -19.11 10.25
CA TYR A 295 6.83 -18.11 9.22
C TYR A 295 7.30 -16.73 9.69
N LYS A 296 7.83 -15.95 8.75
CA LYS A 296 8.31 -14.59 8.94
C LYS A 296 7.57 -13.64 8.00
N VAL A 297 7.18 -12.48 8.52
CA VAL A 297 6.43 -11.46 7.78
C VAL A 297 7.25 -10.17 7.78
N SER A 298 7.29 -9.48 6.64
CA SER A 298 7.99 -8.19 6.53
C SER A 298 7.27 -7.11 7.35
N VAL A 299 8.01 -6.38 8.18
CA VAL A 299 7.44 -5.25 8.95
C VAL A 299 7.00 -4.13 8.03
N ARG A 300 7.75 -3.86 6.96
CA ARG A 300 7.35 -2.87 5.95
C ARG A 300 6.01 -3.21 5.30
N ALA A 301 5.79 -4.49 4.98
CA ALA A 301 4.50 -4.94 4.46
C ALA A 301 3.37 -4.83 5.50
N LEU A 302 3.67 -5.09 6.78
CA LEU A 302 2.72 -4.91 7.88
C LEU A 302 2.35 -3.44 8.11
N MET A 303 3.31 -2.52 8.05
CA MET A 303 3.07 -1.09 8.14
C MET A 303 2.15 -0.63 7.01
N HIS A 304 2.45 -1.03 5.77
CA HIS A 304 1.59 -0.75 4.63
C HIS A 304 0.18 -1.33 4.79
N PHE A 305 0.05 -2.53 5.36
CA PHE A 305 -1.25 -3.15 5.63
C PHE A 305 -2.06 -2.42 6.70
N LYS A 306 -1.39 -1.69 7.60
CA LYS A 306 -2.00 -0.90 8.68
C LYS A 306 -2.15 0.58 8.32
N ASP A 307 -1.92 0.93 7.06
CA ASP A 307 -1.92 2.31 6.58
C ASP A 307 -0.95 3.21 7.38
N ILE A 308 0.13 2.63 7.90
CA ILE A 308 1.20 3.36 8.58
C ILE A 308 2.19 3.81 7.50
N PRO A 309 2.36 5.13 7.29
CA PRO A 309 3.25 5.64 6.25
C PRO A 309 4.71 5.34 6.56
N ASP A 310 5.43 4.88 5.55
CA ASP A 310 6.86 4.67 5.59
C ASP A 310 7.57 5.96 5.15
N ALA A 311 7.54 6.96 6.04
CA ALA A 311 8.04 8.30 5.77
C ALA A 311 9.57 8.33 5.69
N ILE A 312 10.09 9.19 4.81
CA ILE A 312 11.52 9.55 4.80
C ILE A 312 11.75 10.60 5.87
N ILE A 313 12.74 10.38 6.72
CA ILE A 313 13.02 11.22 7.88
C ILE A 313 14.53 11.52 7.96
N HIS A 314 14.87 12.76 8.30
CA HIS A 314 16.24 13.19 8.60
C HIS A 314 16.57 12.99 10.08
N VAL A 315 17.79 12.53 10.38
CA VAL A 315 18.28 12.31 11.75
C VAL A 315 18.07 13.56 12.64
N ASP A 316 18.55 14.73 12.22
CA ASP A 316 18.55 15.92 13.09
C ASP A 316 17.14 16.42 13.42
N ASP A 317 16.18 16.29 12.52
CA ASP A 317 14.79 16.71 12.78
C ASP A 317 14.16 15.82 13.87
N VAL A 318 14.48 14.52 13.88
CA VAL A 318 14.03 13.60 14.95
C VAL A 318 14.66 13.95 16.29
N GLU A 319 15.94 14.28 16.31
CA GLU A 319 16.59 14.66 17.56
C GLU A 319 16.05 15.98 18.11
N ASN A 320 15.85 16.98 17.24
CA ASN A 320 15.22 18.26 17.61
C ASN A 320 13.83 18.04 18.22
N GLY A 321 13.00 17.21 17.59
CA GLY A 321 11.68 16.86 18.11
C GLY A 321 11.70 16.15 19.47
N ALA A 322 12.66 15.24 19.66
CA ALA A 322 12.83 14.55 20.92
C ALA A 322 13.29 15.49 22.05
N LEU A 323 14.23 16.39 21.76
CA LEU A 323 14.67 17.43 22.70
C LEU A 323 13.49 18.32 23.13
N HIS A 324 12.71 18.82 22.17
CA HIS A 324 11.51 19.61 22.48
C HIS A 324 10.50 18.85 23.35
N ALA A 325 10.30 17.56 23.10
CA ALA A 325 9.39 16.75 23.91
C ALA A 325 9.94 16.44 25.31
N ARG A 326 11.26 16.37 25.46
CA ARG A 326 11.93 16.16 26.75
C ARG A 326 11.82 17.39 27.66
N ASP A 327 11.95 18.59 27.08
CA ASP A 327 11.85 19.86 27.80
C ASP A 327 10.39 20.24 28.14
N ALA A 328 9.41 19.57 27.53
CA ALA A 328 7.99 19.76 27.77
C ALA A 328 7.39 18.85 28.87
N VAL A 329 8.22 18.03 29.53
CA VAL A 329 7.82 17.22 30.70
C VAL A 329 8.22 17.98 31.97
N PRO A 330 7.27 18.45 32.81
CA PRO A 330 7.58 19.12 34.08
C PRO A 330 8.20 18.19 35.12
#